data_AF-A0A3Q2C6E2-F1
#
_entry.id   AF-A0A3Q2C6E2-F1
#
_cell.length_a   1.000
_cell.length_b   1.000
_cell.length_c   1.000
_cell.angle_alpha   90.00
_cell.angle_beta   90.00
_cell.angle_gamma   90.00
#
_symmetry.space_group_name_H-M   'P 1'
#
loop_
_entity.id
_entity.type
_entity.pdbx_description
1 polymer ?
#
loop_
_entity_poly.entity_id
_entity_poly.type
_entity_poly.pdbx_seq_one_letter_code
_entity_poly.pdbx_strand_id
1 'polypeptide(L)'
;MLRILESTRSLCLPLPPGYHTLFAVFAVRCLPHQTFLQYIDHGFLQLTETFVSRLMTDLDNSEANERLKFSILKRLPEPMEQRIYHMWDHPVSSASISRDYVKMLLEKHNKNKGFAFTWRDKPGFKPEFLPLTYLAKMLSDIESQALNPFEENENVDARFVEDSALMQTLIQLGFQEK
;
A
#
# COMPACT_ATOMS: atom_id res chain seq x y z
N MET A 1 1.71 13.52 30.62
CA MET A 1 2.67 12.58 29.98
C MET A 1 3.83 13.30 29.30
N LEU A 2 3.62 14.41 28.57
CA LEU A 2 4.71 15.18 27.95
C LEU A 2 5.81 15.61 28.94
N ARG A 3 5.46 16.01 30.17
CA ARG A 3 6.43 16.32 31.23
C ARG A 3 7.33 15.13 31.62
N ILE A 4 6.84 13.90 31.52
CA ILE A 4 7.65 12.70 31.81
C ILE A 4 8.67 12.51 30.69
N LEU A 5 8.25 12.64 29.44
CA LEU A 5 9.13 12.56 28.27
C LEU A 5 10.23 13.65 28.33
N GLU A 6 9.85 14.87 28.70
CA GLU A 6 10.75 16.00 28.88
C GLU A 6 11.76 15.75 30.00
N SER A 7 11.30 15.27 31.17
CA SER A 7 12.18 14.91 32.29
C SER A 7 13.12 13.75 31.97
N THR A 8 12.66 12.72 31.25
CA THR A 8 13.53 11.61 30.85
C THR A 8 14.60 12.07 29.86
N ARG A 9 14.26 13.01 28.97
CA ARG A 9 15.20 13.58 28.00
C ARG A 9 16.23 14.49 28.69
N SER A 10 15.82 15.28 29.67
CA SER A 10 16.74 16.15 30.42
C SER A 10 17.66 15.38 31.35
N LEU A 11 17.20 14.26 31.90
CA LEU A 11 17.97 13.41 32.82
C LEU A 11 18.74 12.29 32.11
N CYS A 12 18.67 12.20 30.77
CA CYS A 12 19.27 11.13 29.97
C CYS A 12 18.92 9.71 30.46
N LEU A 13 17.72 9.53 31.03
CA LEU A 13 17.25 8.24 31.53
C LEU A 13 16.64 7.42 30.39
N PRO A 14 16.93 6.10 30.30
CA PRO A 14 16.29 5.25 29.32
C PRO A 14 14.79 5.15 29.61
N LEU A 15 13.97 5.27 28.56
CA LEU A 15 12.53 5.07 28.65
C LEU A 15 12.23 3.57 28.85
N PRO A 16 11.19 3.22 29.63
CA PRO A 16 10.74 1.84 29.73
C PRO A 16 10.38 1.26 28.36
N PRO A 17 10.66 -0.03 28.10
CA PRO A 17 10.26 -0.67 26.86
C PRO A 17 8.75 -0.58 26.67
N GLY A 18 8.31 -0.18 25.48
CA GLY A 18 6.87 -0.03 25.15
C GLY A 18 6.23 1.30 25.58
N TYR A 19 6.98 2.23 26.20
CA TYR A 19 6.46 3.55 26.55
C TYR A 19 5.89 4.29 25.33
N HIS A 20 6.62 4.30 24.21
CA HIS A 20 6.17 4.97 22.97
C HIS A 20 4.87 4.38 22.43
N THR A 21 4.73 3.05 22.45
CA THR A 21 3.50 2.36 22.05
C THR A 21 2.32 2.77 22.93
N LEU A 22 2.48 2.73 24.25
CA LEU A 22 1.42 3.13 25.19
C LEU A 22 1.06 4.61 25.03
N PHE A 23 2.06 5.48 24.91
CA PHE A 23 1.85 6.91 24.74
C PHE A 23 1.09 7.21 23.44
N ALA A 24 1.41 6.53 22.35
CA ALA A 24 0.68 6.64 21.08
C ALA A 24 -0.77 6.13 21.17
N VAL A 25 -1.03 5.01 21.86
CA VAL A 25 -2.40 4.50 22.09
C VAL A 25 -3.24 5.49 22.89
N PHE A 26 -2.69 6.05 23.97
CA PHE A 26 -3.39 7.09 24.73
C PHE A 26 -3.63 8.34 23.88
N ALA A 27 -2.63 8.74 23.09
CA ALA A 27 -2.74 9.92 22.24
C ALA A 27 -3.87 9.79 21.21
N VAL A 28 -4.01 8.64 20.53
CA VAL A 28 -5.11 8.41 19.57
C VAL A 28 -6.48 8.48 20.24
N ARG A 29 -6.63 7.91 21.44
CA ARG A 29 -7.93 7.84 22.13
C ARG A 29 -8.34 9.14 22.80
N CYS A 30 -7.37 9.96 23.22
CA CYS A 30 -7.63 11.15 24.03
C CYS A 30 -7.49 12.48 23.26
N LEU A 31 -6.90 12.49 22.06
CA LEU A 31 -6.69 13.70 21.28
C LEU A 31 -7.56 13.74 20.02
N PRO A 32 -7.97 14.94 19.56
CA PRO A 32 -8.52 15.11 18.23
C PRO A 32 -7.51 14.68 17.15
N HIS A 33 -8.02 14.08 16.07
CA HIS A 33 -7.23 13.58 14.93
C HIS A 33 -6.17 14.57 14.42
N GLN A 34 -6.54 15.85 14.26
CA GLN A 34 -5.63 16.87 13.74
C GLN A 34 -4.45 17.13 14.69
N THR A 35 -4.72 17.24 15.98
CA THR A 35 -3.70 17.47 17.02
C THR A 35 -2.79 16.26 17.18
N PHE A 36 -3.35 15.05 17.10
CA PHE A 36 -2.57 13.82 17.08
C PHE A 36 -1.56 13.79 15.92
N LEU A 37 -1.99 14.14 14.70
CA LEU A 37 -1.11 14.20 13.54
C LEU A 37 -0.02 15.27 13.69
N GLN A 38 -0.32 16.43 14.27
CA GLN A 38 0.70 17.46 14.56
C GLN A 38 1.76 16.95 15.52
N TYR A 39 1.38 16.20 16.56
CA TYR A 39 2.36 15.62 17.48
C TYR A 39 3.26 14.56 16.84
N ILE A 40 2.76 13.85 15.83
CA ILE A 40 3.58 12.96 14.99
C ILE A 40 4.55 13.79 14.14
N ASP A 41 4.05 14.82 13.44
CA ASP A 41 4.85 15.66 12.55
C ASP A 41 6.01 16.37 13.29
N HIS A 42 5.77 16.79 14.53
CA HIS A 42 6.80 17.39 15.39
C HIS A 42 7.72 16.37 16.07
N GLY A 43 7.49 15.06 15.89
CA GLY A 43 8.32 13.99 16.45
C GLY A 43 8.13 13.75 17.96
N PHE A 44 7.08 14.30 18.57
CA PHE A 44 6.73 14.01 19.97
C PHE A 44 6.15 12.60 20.13
N LEU A 45 5.44 12.13 19.11
CA LEU A 45 4.88 10.78 19.04
C LEU A 45 5.70 9.94 18.06
N GLN A 46 6.49 9.01 18.61
CA GLN A 46 7.20 8.02 17.81
C GLN A 46 6.28 6.84 17.51
N LEU A 47 5.97 6.65 16.23
CA LEU A 47 5.17 5.53 15.76
C LEU A 47 6.05 4.26 15.74
N THR A 48 5.63 3.24 16.49
CA THR A 48 6.26 1.92 16.49
C THR A 48 5.48 0.97 15.59
N GLU A 49 6.14 -0.01 14.97
CA GLU A 49 5.51 -1.03 14.14
C GLU A 49 4.35 -1.74 14.87
N THR A 50 4.56 -2.10 16.13
CA THR A 50 3.55 -2.74 17.00
C THR A 50 2.34 -1.87 17.29
N PHE A 51 2.53 -0.55 17.32
CA PHE A 51 1.44 0.39 17.51
C PHE A 51 0.61 0.46 16.23
N VAL A 52 1.25 0.62 15.07
CA VAL A 52 0.53 0.79 13.82
C VAL A 52 -0.19 -0.49 13.41
N SER A 53 0.42 -1.67 13.58
CA SER A 53 -0.26 -2.93 13.28
C SER A 53 -1.53 -3.11 14.10
N ARG A 54 -1.47 -2.85 15.42
CA ARG A 54 -2.65 -2.84 16.29
C ARG A 54 -3.65 -1.76 15.90
N LEU A 55 -3.18 -0.58 15.51
CA LEU A 55 -4.06 0.51 15.09
C LEU A 55 -4.87 0.12 13.83
N MET A 56 -4.24 -0.55 12.87
CA MET A 56 -4.91 -0.97 11.63
C MET A 56 -5.99 -2.02 11.90
N THR A 57 -5.79 -2.91 12.88
CA THR A 57 -6.76 -3.93 13.31
C THR A 57 -7.86 -3.38 14.22
N ASP A 58 -7.53 -2.44 15.11
CA ASP A 58 -8.43 -1.99 16.17
C ASP A 58 -9.40 -0.89 15.70
N LEU A 59 -9.03 -0.07 14.71
CA LEU A 59 -9.92 0.94 14.13
C LEU A 59 -10.83 0.32 13.07
N ASP A 60 -12.10 0.66 13.11
CA ASP A 60 -13.07 0.39 12.04
C ASP A 60 -12.76 1.20 10.77
N ASN A 61 -13.36 0.78 9.66
CA ASN A 61 -13.21 1.40 8.34
C ASN A 61 -14.27 2.51 8.11
N SER A 62 -14.60 3.27 9.15
CA SER A 62 -15.39 4.50 9.00
C SER A 62 -14.56 5.56 8.27
N GLU A 63 -15.20 6.41 7.46
CA GLU A 63 -14.52 7.41 6.63
C GLU A 63 -13.54 8.30 7.41
N ALA A 64 -13.88 8.68 8.65
CA ALA A 64 -13.01 9.47 9.51
C ALA A 64 -11.74 8.70 9.92
N ASN A 65 -11.90 7.41 10.22
CA ASN A 65 -10.84 6.52 10.68
C ASN A 65 -9.96 6.06 9.51
N GLU A 66 -10.52 5.83 8.33
CA GLU A 66 -9.76 5.63 7.10
C GLU A 66 -8.87 6.83 6.79
N ARG A 67 -9.43 8.05 6.82
CA ARG A 67 -8.65 9.29 6.63
C ARG A 67 -7.51 9.42 7.65
N LEU A 68 -7.71 8.98 8.88
CA LEU A 68 -6.65 8.93 9.89
C LEU A 68 -5.59 7.87 9.54
N LYS A 69 -5.99 6.63 9.23
CA LYS A 69 -5.09 5.53 8.83
C LYS A 69 -4.20 5.96 7.67
N PHE A 70 -4.77 6.53 6.61
CA PHE A 70 -4.01 7.08 5.46
C PHE A 70 -3.10 8.23 5.87
N SER A 71 -3.57 9.12 6.75
CA SER A 71 -2.76 10.23 7.24
C SER A 71 -1.57 9.78 8.09
N ILE A 72 -1.65 8.62 8.73
CA ILE A 72 -0.55 8.01 9.48
C ILE A 72 0.39 7.29 8.51
N LEU A 73 -0.13 6.51 7.56
CA LEU A 73 0.67 5.81 6.54
C LEU A 73 1.60 6.76 5.77
N LYS A 74 1.10 7.90 5.31
CA LYS A 74 1.93 8.88 4.56
C LYS A 74 3.09 9.49 5.37
N ARG A 75 3.10 9.31 6.70
CA ARG A 75 4.12 9.85 7.63
C ARG A 75 5.07 8.77 8.14
N LEU A 76 4.83 7.51 7.75
CA LEU A 76 5.65 6.40 8.18
C LEU A 76 6.91 6.28 7.31
N PRO A 77 8.02 5.76 7.86
CA PRO A 77 9.17 5.36 7.06
C PRO A 77 8.82 4.22 6.10
N GLU A 78 9.33 4.28 4.86
CA GLU A 78 9.13 3.30 3.79
C GLU A 78 9.20 1.81 4.22
N PRO A 79 10.21 1.34 4.99
CA PRO A 79 10.30 -0.08 5.35
C PRO A 79 9.19 -0.53 6.31
N MET A 80 8.63 0.39 7.10
CA MET A 80 7.53 0.09 8.00
C MET A 80 6.20 0.07 7.24
N GLU A 81 6.04 0.97 6.28
CA GLU A 81 4.85 1.09 5.43
C GLU A 81 4.57 -0.21 4.65
N GLN A 82 5.61 -0.80 4.02
CA GLN A 82 5.49 -2.05 3.26
C GLN A 82 4.92 -3.20 4.10
N ARG A 83 5.41 -3.36 5.34
CA ARG A 83 4.93 -4.42 6.24
C ARG A 83 3.49 -4.20 6.63
N ILE A 84 3.10 -2.95 6.87
CA ILE A 84 1.73 -2.60 7.23
C ILE A 84 0.78 -2.85 6.06
N TYR A 85 1.18 -2.55 4.82
CA TYR A 85 0.35 -2.86 3.64
C TYR A 85 0.08 -4.36 3.49
N HIS A 86 1.07 -5.22 3.77
CA HIS A 86 0.86 -6.66 3.74
C HIS A 86 -0.03 -7.20 4.88
N MET A 87 -0.13 -6.46 5.99
CA MET A 87 -0.99 -6.82 7.13
C MET A 87 -2.39 -6.19 7.06
N TRP A 88 -2.56 -5.13 6.29
CA TRP A 88 -3.81 -4.37 6.24
C TRP A 88 -4.66 -4.80 5.04
N ASP A 89 -5.66 -5.63 5.31
CA ASP A 89 -6.62 -6.14 4.32
C ASP A 89 -7.58 -5.02 3.86
N HIS A 90 -7.08 -4.13 3.01
CA HIS A 90 -7.81 -3.00 2.43
C HIS A 90 -7.58 -2.93 0.92
N PRO A 91 -8.59 -2.57 0.10
CA PRO A 91 -8.45 -2.48 -1.35
C PRO A 91 -7.31 -1.55 -1.79
N VAL A 92 -7.02 -0.49 -1.02
CA VAL A 92 -5.89 0.41 -1.31
C VAL A 92 -4.53 -0.27 -1.10
N SER A 93 -4.38 -1.10 -0.06
CA SER A 93 -3.16 -1.89 0.15
C SER A 93 -2.94 -2.85 -1.02
N SER A 94 -4.00 -3.57 -1.41
CA SER A 94 -3.99 -4.50 -2.53
C SER A 94 -3.65 -3.83 -3.87
N ALA A 95 -4.24 -2.66 -4.12
CA ALA A 95 -3.93 -1.84 -5.30
C ALA A 95 -2.47 -1.33 -5.30
N SER A 96 -1.90 -0.99 -4.14
CA SER A 96 -0.49 -0.58 -4.05
C SER A 96 0.45 -1.75 -4.31
N ILE A 97 0.21 -2.89 -3.65
CA ILE A 97 1.04 -4.10 -3.78
C ILE A 97 1.05 -4.60 -5.22
N SER A 98 -0.11 -4.64 -5.88
CA SER A 98 -0.21 -5.06 -7.28
C SER A 98 0.55 -4.13 -8.24
N ARG A 99 0.49 -2.81 -8.03
CA ARG A 99 1.25 -1.82 -8.82
C ARG A 99 2.75 -1.98 -8.63
N ASP A 100 3.21 -2.15 -7.39
CA ASP A 100 4.64 -2.35 -7.11
C ASP A 100 5.16 -3.66 -7.71
N TYR A 101 4.35 -4.72 -7.66
CA TYR A 101 4.66 -5.99 -8.31
C TYR A 101 4.81 -5.82 -9.83
N VAL A 102 3.83 -5.21 -10.50
CA VAL A 102 3.87 -4.95 -11.95
C VAL A 102 5.09 -4.09 -12.31
N LYS A 103 5.39 -3.07 -11.50
CA LYS A 103 6.59 -2.23 -11.70
C LYS A 103 7.87 -3.05 -11.65
N MET A 104 8.05 -3.89 -10.63
CA MET A 104 9.23 -4.77 -10.53
C MET A 104 9.35 -5.74 -11.71
N LEU A 105 8.21 -6.28 -12.16
CA LEU A 105 8.15 -7.21 -13.28
C LEU A 105 8.58 -6.53 -14.59
N LEU A 106 8.05 -5.34 -14.87
CA LEU A 106 8.42 -4.55 -16.03
C LEU A 106 9.89 -4.10 -15.98
N GLU A 107 10.41 -3.71 -14.81
CA GLU A 107 11.82 -3.36 -14.64
C GLU A 107 12.75 -4.56 -14.87
N LYS A 108 12.39 -5.74 -14.37
CA LYS A 108 13.12 -6.99 -14.63
C LYS A 108 13.14 -7.31 -16.12
N HIS A 109 12.02 -7.13 -16.80
CA HIS A 109 11.92 -7.36 -18.24
C HIS A 109 12.75 -6.35 -19.06
N ASN A 110 12.81 -5.07 -18.67
CA ASN A 110 13.65 -4.07 -19.32
C ASN A 110 15.16 -4.37 -19.17
N LYS A 111 15.58 -4.91 -18.02
CA LYS A 111 16.97 -5.33 -17.79
C LYS A 111 17.33 -6.56 -18.65
N ASN A 112 16.37 -7.43 -18.94
CA ASN A 112 16.51 -8.61 -19.80
C ASN A 112 16.23 -8.30 -21.29
N LYS A 113 16.79 -7.21 -21.84
CA LYS A 113 16.80 -6.92 -23.29
C LYS A 113 17.59 -8.01 -24.04
N GLY A 114 16.97 -9.15 -24.26
CA GLY A 114 17.58 -10.30 -24.91
C GLY A 114 16.66 -11.52 -25.10
N PHE A 115 15.33 -11.35 -25.02
CA PHE A 115 14.40 -12.45 -25.28
C PHE A 115 13.76 -12.31 -26.66
N ALA A 116 13.82 -13.39 -27.44
CA ALA A 116 13.09 -13.55 -28.68
C ALA A 116 11.61 -13.73 -28.35
N PHE A 117 10.77 -12.80 -28.82
CA PHE A 117 9.31 -12.90 -28.73
C PHE A 117 8.86 -14.25 -29.28
N THR A 118 8.28 -15.10 -28.42
CA THR A 118 7.64 -16.34 -28.88
C THR A 118 6.27 -15.98 -29.42
N TRP A 119 6.26 -15.52 -30.67
CA TRP A 119 5.07 -15.12 -31.40
C TRP A 119 4.02 -16.24 -31.42
N ARG A 120 3.05 -16.18 -30.50
CA ARG A 120 1.84 -17.00 -30.52
C ARG A 120 0.65 -16.08 -30.67
N ASP A 121 0.14 -15.97 -31.90
CA ASP A 121 -1.07 -15.24 -32.18
C ASP A 121 -2.26 -15.91 -31.46
N LYS A 122 -2.73 -15.30 -30.37
CA LYS A 122 -4.00 -15.66 -29.72
C LYS A 122 -5.14 -15.09 -30.57
N PRO A 123 -6.09 -15.90 -31.07
CA PRO A 123 -7.14 -15.42 -31.94
C PRO A 123 -8.17 -14.61 -31.11
N GLY A 124 -8.24 -13.29 -31.32
CA GLY A 124 -9.29 -12.47 -30.69
C GLY A 124 -8.98 -10.97 -30.55
N PHE A 125 -7.71 -10.57 -30.52
CA PHE A 125 -7.31 -9.17 -30.34
C PHE A 125 -6.85 -8.55 -31.68
N LYS A 126 -7.70 -7.72 -32.29
CA LYS A 126 -7.31 -6.81 -33.39
C LYS A 126 -7.49 -5.34 -32.98
N PRO A 127 -6.62 -4.76 -32.16
CA PRO A 127 -6.56 -3.30 -32.03
C PRO A 127 -6.13 -2.67 -33.37
N GLU A 128 -6.83 -1.64 -33.83
CA GLU A 128 -6.55 -0.94 -35.10
C GLU A 128 -5.28 -0.07 -35.06
N PHE A 129 -4.67 0.10 -33.89
CA PHE A 129 -3.49 0.95 -33.68
C PHE A 129 -2.23 0.12 -33.41
N LEU A 130 -1.30 0.10 -34.37
CA LEU A 130 -0.06 -0.71 -34.33
C LEU A 130 0.80 -0.55 -33.06
N PRO A 131 0.98 0.66 -32.48
CA PRO A 131 1.72 0.79 -31.22
C PRO A 131 1.03 0.11 -30.04
N LEU A 132 -0.31 0.13 -30.00
CA LEU A 132 -1.07 -0.50 -28.92
C LEU A 132 -1.12 -2.02 -29.08
N THR A 133 -1.18 -2.52 -30.32
CA THR A 133 -1.07 -3.97 -30.58
C THR A 133 0.28 -4.51 -30.14
N TYR A 134 1.37 -3.80 -30.43
CA TYR A 134 2.71 -4.19 -30.01
C TYR A 134 2.83 -4.21 -28.48
N LEU A 135 2.33 -3.18 -27.80
CA LEU A 135 2.33 -3.11 -26.34
C LEU A 135 1.48 -4.24 -25.72
N ALA A 136 0.26 -4.47 -26.22
CA ALA A 136 -0.62 -5.52 -25.72
C ALA A 136 0.02 -6.92 -25.88
N LYS A 137 0.67 -7.18 -27.02
CA LYS A 137 1.41 -8.43 -27.25
C LYS A 137 2.59 -8.59 -26.29
N MET A 138 3.38 -7.53 -26.11
CA MET A 138 4.49 -7.53 -25.15
C MET A 138 4.00 -7.85 -23.73
N LEU A 139 2.92 -7.22 -23.29
CA LEU A 139 2.35 -7.48 -21.97
C LEU A 139 1.83 -8.92 -21.85
N SER A 140 1.21 -9.47 -22.90
CA SER A 140 0.71 -10.87 -22.88
C SER A 140 1.84 -11.90 -22.80
N ASP A 141 2.97 -11.65 -23.48
CA ASP A 141 4.15 -12.52 -23.37
C ASP A 141 4.74 -12.48 -21.95
N ILE A 142 4.80 -11.28 -21.36
CA ILE A 142 5.25 -11.07 -19.98
C ILE A 142 4.34 -11.79 -18.98
N GLU A 143 3.03 -11.66 -19.12
CA GLU A 143 2.02 -12.33 -18.31
C GLU A 143 2.20 -13.86 -18.36
N SER A 144 2.43 -14.43 -19.55
CA SER A 144 2.61 -15.89 -19.71
C SER A 144 3.86 -16.45 -19.01
N GLN A 145 4.88 -15.62 -18.80
CA GLN A 145 6.13 -15.99 -18.12
C GLN A 145 6.11 -15.67 -16.63
N ALA A 146 5.18 -14.81 -16.19
CA ALA A 146 5.05 -14.41 -14.81
C ALA A 146 4.28 -15.46 -14.02
N LEU A 147 4.88 -15.99 -12.97
CA LEU A 147 4.15 -16.76 -11.97
C LEU A 147 3.36 -15.79 -11.09
N ASN A 148 2.09 -16.10 -10.83
CA ASN A 148 1.26 -15.32 -9.92
C ASN A 148 1.70 -15.59 -8.47
N PRO A 149 2.36 -14.63 -7.79
CA PRO A 149 2.83 -14.83 -6.42
C PRO A 149 1.70 -14.69 -5.39
N PHE A 150 0.49 -14.31 -5.82
CA PHE A 150 -0.67 -14.11 -4.96
C PHE A 150 -1.63 -15.30 -4.98
N GLU A 151 -1.40 -16.32 -5.82
CA GLU A 151 -2.19 -17.56 -5.78
C GLU A 151 -2.05 -18.32 -4.45
N GLU A 152 -0.93 -18.16 -3.74
CA GLU A 152 -0.67 -18.81 -2.45
C GLU A 152 -1.00 -17.90 -1.23
N ASN A 153 -1.10 -16.58 -1.42
CA ASN A 153 -1.34 -15.64 -0.33
C ASN A 153 -2.85 -15.32 -0.21
N GLU A 154 -3.51 -15.80 0.85
CA GLU A 154 -4.95 -15.62 1.10
C GLU A 154 -5.41 -14.15 1.22
N ASN A 155 -4.50 -13.20 1.37
CA ASN A 155 -4.84 -11.81 1.68
C ASN A 155 -5.21 -10.97 0.44
N VAL A 156 -4.99 -11.47 -0.78
CA VAL A 156 -5.24 -10.72 -2.03
C VAL A 156 -6.01 -11.57 -3.02
N ASP A 157 -7.31 -11.31 -3.15
CA ASP A 157 -8.12 -11.86 -4.24
C ASP A 157 -7.76 -11.16 -5.55
N ALA A 158 -6.92 -11.81 -6.36
CA ALA A 158 -6.46 -11.29 -7.65
C ALA A 158 -7.64 -10.93 -8.59
N ARG A 159 -8.74 -11.70 -8.56
CA ARG A 159 -9.90 -11.42 -9.42
C ARG A 159 -10.59 -10.14 -9.00
N PHE A 160 -10.77 -9.93 -7.69
CA PHE A 160 -11.36 -8.70 -7.17
C PHE A 160 -10.53 -7.46 -7.54
N VAL A 161 -9.20 -7.57 -7.56
CA VAL A 161 -8.29 -6.48 -7.95
C VAL A 161 -8.43 -6.16 -9.43
N GLU A 162 -8.47 -7.17 -10.29
CA GLU A 162 -8.68 -7.01 -11.73
C GLU A 162 -10.01 -6.33 -12.02
N ASP A 163 -11.10 -6.82 -11.43
CA ASP A 163 -12.44 -6.26 -11.60
C ASP A 163 -12.52 -4.81 -11.10
N SER A 164 -11.91 -4.52 -9.95
CA SER A 164 -11.85 -3.16 -9.40
C SER A 164 -11.05 -2.21 -10.29
N ALA A 165 -9.91 -2.66 -10.83
CA ALA A 165 -9.08 -1.87 -11.74
C ALA A 165 -9.78 -1.62 -13.08
N LEU A 166 -10.50 -2.61 -13.60
CA LEU A 166 -11.32 -2.49 -14.79
C LEU A 166 -12.45 -1.48 -14.57
N MET A 167 -13.16 -1.58 -13.44
CA MET A 167 -14.22 -0.64 -13.11
C MET A 167 -13.70 0.79 -12.96
N GLN A 168 -12.56 0.99 -12.30
CA GLN A 168 -11.95 2.31 -12.15
C GLN A 168 -11.51 2.91 -13.50
N THR A 169 -10.96 2.10 -14.41
CA THR A 169 -10.56 2.55 -15.75
C THR A 169 -11.77 2.89 -16.61
N LEU A 170 -12.85 2.11 -16.55
CA LEU A 170 -14.11 2.44 -17.22
C LEU A 170 -14.70 3.77 -16.73
N ILE A 171 -14.66 4.02 -15.41
CA ILE A 171 -15.09 5.30 -14.83
C ILE A 171 -14.23 6.46 -15.36
N GLN A 172 -12.91 6.32 -15.35
CA GLN A 172 -12.00 7.38 -15.85
C GLN A 172 -12.17 7.65 -17.35
N LEU A 173 -12.48 6.62 -18.13
CA LEU A 173 -12.73 6.73 -19.56
C LEU A 173 -14.16 7.19 -19.88
N GLY A 174 -15.02 7.37 -18.87
CA GLY A 174 -16.40 7.85 -19.04
C GLY A 174 -17.35 6.82 -19.64
N PHE A 175 -17.01 5.53 -19.57
CA PHE A 175 -17.82 4.42 -20.11
C PHE A 175 -18.89 3.90 -19.12
N GLN A 176 -18.98 4.46 -17.91
CA GLN A 176 -20.14 4.22 -17.04
C GLN A 176 -21.28 5.19 -17.39
N GLU A 177 -22.38 4.65 -17.93
CA GLU A 177 -23.66 5.34 -17.93
C GLU A 177 -24.16 5.54 -16.49
N LYS A 178 -24.83 6.67 -16.24
CA LYS A 178 -25.42 7.05 -14.95
C LYS A 178 -26.40 6.02 -14.39
#